data_AF-A0A2N2V6N1-F1
#
_entry.id   AF-A0A2N2V6N1-F1
#
_cell.length_a   1.000
_cell.length_b   1.000
_cell.length_c   1.000
_cell.angle_alpha   90.00
_cell.angle_beta   90.00
_cell.angle_gamma   90.00
#
_symmetry.space_group_name_H-M   'P 1'
#
loop_
_entity.id
_entity.type
_entity.pdbx_description
1 polymer ?
#
loop_
_entity_poly.entity_id
_entity_poly.type
_entity_poly.pdbx_seq_one_letter_code
_entity_poly.pdbx_strand_id
1 'polypeptide(L)' 'MSTVLNTPIVSALADADMQAVPAALARAAQSARALAARTGTPLVVARNGKLVEAEIPLEVAKTGNSGAPVH' A
#
# COMPACT_ATOMS: atom_id res chain seq x y z
N MET A 1 -1.98 -21.00 -4.28
CA MET A 1 -2.69 -20.21 -3.25
C MET A 1 -1.65 -19.47 -2.43
N SER A 2 -1.47 -18.17 -2.67
CA SER A 2 -0.42 -17.38 -2.00
C SER A 2 -1.07 -16.25 -1.21
N THR A 3 -1.70 -16.63 -0.09
CA THR A 3 -2.27 -15.67 0.86
C THR A 3 -1.17 -15.26 1.81
N VAL A 4 -0.40 -14.23 1.44
CA VAL A 4 0.52 -13.57 2.36
C VAL A 4 0.10 -12.11 2.42
N LEU A 5 0.03 -11.57 3.64
CA LEU A 5 -0.06 -10.14 4.00
C LEU A 5 -1.47 -9.54 4.20
N ASN A 6 -2.17 -9.94 5.27
CA ASN A 6 -3.15 -9.03 5.91
C ASN A 6 -2.97 -8.98 7.44
N THR A 7 -1.76 -9.24 7.95
CA THR A 7 -1.47 -8.95 9.36
C THR A 7 -1.48 -7.43 9.53
N PRO A 8 -2.36 -6.87 10.38
CA PRO A 8 -2.33 -5.44 10.65
C PRO A 8 -0.97 -5.10 11.27
N ILE A 9 -0.25 -4.16 10.66
CA ILE A 9 0.97 -3.61 11.26
C ILE A 9 0.50 -2.72 12.41
N VAL A 10 0.60 -3.22 13.64
CA VAL A 10 0.27 -2.48 14.86
C VAL A 10 1.56 -1.86 15.40
N SER A 11 1.47 -0.62 15.89
CA SER A 11 2.61 0.05 16.52
C SER A 11 2.96 -0.67 17.82
N ALA A 12 4.24 -0.99 18.01
CA ALA A 12 4.75 -1.53 19.28
C ALA A 12 5.33 -0.43 20.19
N LEU A 13 5.19 0.84 19.79
CA LEU A 13 5.68 1.98 20.57
C LEU A 13 4.80 2.19 21.80
N ALA A 14 5.38 2.69 22.90
CA ALA A 14 4.61 3.00 24.11
C ALA A 14 3.85 4.33 24.01
N ASP A 15 4.28 5.20 23.09
CA ASP A 15 3.67 6.50 22.86
C ASP A 15 2.27 6.34 22.22
N ALA A 16 1.28 6.99 22.85
CA ALA A 16 -0.11 6.95 22.43
C ALA A 16 -0.33 7.63 21.07
N ASP A 17 0.38 8.72 20.79
CA ASP A 17 0.25 9.46 19.52
C ASP A 17 0.84 8.66 18.35
N MET A 18 1.84 7.82 18.65
CA MET A 18 2.50 6.98 17.66
C MET A 18 1.74 5.69 17.33
N GLN A 19 0.61 5.40 17.98
CA GLN A 19 -0.21 4.21 17.70
C GLN A 19 -0.83 4.24 16.29
N ALA A 20 -1.21 5.44 15.83
CA ALA A 20 -1.90 5.61 14.56
C ALA A 20 -0.96 5.63 13.34
N VAL A 21 0.36 5.69 13.56
CA VAL A 21 1.37 5.86 12.50
C VAL A 21 1.28 4.79 11.41
N PRO A 22 1.17 3.48 11.71
CA PRO A 22 1.09 2.47 10.66
C PRO A 22 -0.13 2.65 9.75
N ALA A 23 -1.30 2.98 10.32
CA ALA A 23 -2.51 3.20 9.56
C ALA A 23 -2.44 4.48 8.70
N ALA A 24 -1.88 5.56 9.26
CA ALA A 24 -1.64 6.80 8.54
C ALA A 24 -0.67 6.60 7.35
N LEU A 25 0.42 5.85 7.58
CA LEU A 25 1.39 5.53 6.55
C LEU A 25 0.78 4.69 5.42
N ALA A 26 -0.02 3.67 5.75
CA ALA A 26 -0.71 2.85 4.76
C ALA A 26 -1.65 3.69 3.87
N ARG A 27 -2.40 4.62 4.48
CA ARG A 27 -3.25 5.56 3.74
C ARG A 27 -2.43 6.48 2.84
N ALA A 28 -1.36 7.07 3.35
CA ALA A 28 -0.48 7.95 2.58
C ALA A 28 0.13 7.22 1.37
N ALA A 29 0.60 5.99 1.57
CA ALA A 29 1.14 5.17 0.48
C ALA A 29 0.08 4.85 -0.58
N GLN A 30 -1.17 4.59 -0.18
CA GLN A 30 -2.27 4.36 -1.12
C GLN A 30 -2.57 5.62 -1.95
N SER A 31 -2.66 6.79 -1.30
CA SER A 31 -2.87 8.06 -1.99
C SER A 31 -1.72 8.38 -2.94
N ALA A 32 -0.47 8.14 -2.54
CA ALA A 32 0.71 8.36 -3.37
C ALA A 32 0.68 7.48 -4.64
N ARG A 33 0.29 6.20 -4.52
CA ARG A 33 0.12 5.30 -5.68
C ARG A 33 -0.96 5.79 -6.64
N ALA A 34 -2.10 6.22 -6.10
CA ALA A 34 -3.19 6.75 -6.91
C ALA A 34 -2.78 8.04 -7.64
N LEU A 35 -2.03 8.92 -6.99
CA LEU A 35 -1.48 10.13 -7.62
C LEU A 35 -0.48 9.76 -8.72
N ALA A 36 0.49 8.89 -8.41
CA ALA A 36 1.52 8.44 -9.34
C ALA A 36 0.93 7.84 -10.61
N ALA A 37 -0.10 7.02 -10.48
CA ALA A 37 -0.82 6.45 -11.63
C ALA A 37 -1.49 7.55 -12.50
N ARG A 38 -2.06 8.59 -11.87
CA ARG A 38 -2.72 9.71 -12.58
C ARG A 38 -1.73 10.64 -13.29
N THR A 39 -0.55 10.83 -12.73
CA THR A 39 0.45 11.78 -13.24
C THR A 39 1.52 11.10 -14.11
N GLY A 40 1.48 9.77 -14.24
CA GLY A 40 2.55 9.01 -14.89
C GLY A 40 3.88 9.08 -14.13
N THR A 41 3.84 9.38 -12.83
CA THR A 41 5.05 9.46 -12.01
C THR A 41 5.48 8.04 -11.62
N PRO A 42 6.75 7.65 -11.86
CA PRO A 42 7.23 6.33 -11.44
C PRO A 42 7.32 6.23 -9.92
N LEU A 43 7.04 5.04 -9.37
CA LEU A 43 7.19 4.74 -7.95
C LEU A 43 8.43 3.90 -7.71
N VAL A 44 9.26 4.27 -6.74
CA VAL A 44 10.36 3.42 -6.26
C VAL A 44 9.83 2.46 -5.19
N VAL A 45 9.99 1.16 -5.40
CA VAL A 45 9.56 0.10 -4.47
C VAL A 45 10.73 -0.82 -4.11
N ALA A 46 10.72 -1.36 -2.89
CA ALA A 46 11.66 -2.40 -2.51
C ALA A 46 11.15 -3.78 -2.96
N ARG A 47 11.91 -4.47 -3.80
CA ARG A 47 11.68 -5.88 -4.20
C ARG A 47 12.94 -6.68 -3.97
N ASN A 48 12.83 -7.79 -3.24
CA ASN A 48 13.95 -8.67 -2.92
C ASN A 48 15.17 -7.92 -2.33
N GLY A 49 14.90 -6.95 -1.45
CA GLY A 49 15.94 -6.12 -0.83
C GLY A 49 16.61 -5.09 -1.75
N LYS A 50 16.12 -4.92 -2.98
CA LYS A 50 16.62 -3.91 -3.94
C LYS A 50 15.54 -2.87 -4.24
N LEU A 51 15.95 -1.62 -4.41
CA LEU A 51 15.06 -0.57 -4.90
C LEU A 51 14.90 -0.70 -6.41
N VAL A 52 13.66 -0.70 -6.88
CA VAL A 52 13.32 -0.74 -8.31
C VAL A 52 12.26 0.31 -8.61
N GLU A 53 12.38 0.94 -9.77
CA GLU A 53 11.33 1.80 -10.31
C GLU A 53 10.22 0.95 -10.91
N ALA A 54 8.98 1.31 -10.60
CA ALA A 54 7.79 0.65 -11.09
C ALA A 54 6.81 1.69 -11.62
N GLU A 55 6.36 1.49 -12.85
CA GLU A 55 5.20 2.19 -13.39
C GLU A 55 3.94 1.57 -12.79
N ILE A 56 2.98 2.41 -12.39
CA ILE A 56 1.69 1.94 -11.86
C ILE A 56 0.63 2.15 -12.94
N PRO A 57 0.17 1.08 -13.62
CA PRO A 57 -0.94 1.20 -14.54
C PRO A 57 -2.18 1.68 -13.80
N LEU A 58 -2.92 2.62 -14.40
CA LEU A 58 -4.16 3.19 -13.85
C LEU A 58 -5.20 2.14 -13.44
N GLU A 59 -5.17 0.96 -14.07
CA GLU A 59 -6.09 -0.14 -13.79
C GLU A 59 -5.86 -0.79 -12.41
N VAL A 60 -4.61 -0.81 -11.93
CA VAL A 60 -4.24 -1.43 -10.64
C VAL A 60 -4.61 -0.55 -9.45
N ALA A 61 -4.78 0.76 -9.65
CA ALA A 61 -5.15 1.70 -8.59
C ALA A 61 -6.60 1.51 -8.07
N LYS A 62 -7.46 0.76 -8.80
CA LYS A 62 -8.84 0.45 -8.39
C LYS A 62 -9.00 -0.85 -7.61
N THR A 63 -7.99 -1.72 -7.55
CA THR A 63 -8.10 -3.03 -6.87
C THR A 63 -7.38 -2.97 -5.52
N GLY A 64 -7.92 -2.14 -4.61
CA GLY A 64 -7.67 -2.21 -3.18
C GLY A 64 -8.99 -2.47 -2.47
N ASN A 65 -9.31 -3.75 -2.26
CA ASN A 65 -10.45 -4.29 -1.51
C ASN A 65 -11.87 -3.93 -2.00
N SER A 66 -12.38 -4.67 -2.97
CA SER A 66 -13.81 -5.04 -2.98
C SER A 66 -13.92 -6.48 -2.49
N GLY A 67 -14.42 -6.63 -1.27
CA GLY A 67 -15.02 -7.88 -0.84
C GLY A 67 -16.33 -8.13 -1.58
N ALA A 68 -16.55 -9.41 -1.89
CA ALA A 68 -17.80 -10.10 -2.25
C ALA A 68 -18.39 -9.91 -3.68
N PRO A 69 -19.21 -10.85 -4.19
CA PRO A 69 -19.37 -12.28 -3.87
C PRO A 69 -19.16 -13.18 -5.12
N VAL A 70 -19.02 -14.49 -4.96
CA VAL A 70 -19.22 -15.44 -6.08
C VAL A 70 -20.15 -16.58 -5.64
N HIS A 71 -21.34 -16.53 -6.22
CA HIS A 71 -22.42 -17.53 -6.44
C HIS A 71 -22.79 -18.53 -5.35
#